data_AF-A0A6I7Q5Q7-F1
#
_entry.id   AF-A0A6I7Q5Q7-F1
#
_cell.length_a   1.000
_cell.length_b   1.000
_cell.length_c   1.000
_cell.angle_alpha   90.00
_cell.angle_beta   90.00
_cell.angle_gamma   90.00
#
_symmetry.space_group_name_H-M   'P 1'
#
loop_
_entity.id
_entity.type
_entity.pdbx_description
1 polymer ?
#
loop_
_entity_poly.entity_id
_entity_poly.type
_entity_poly.pdbx_seq_one_letter_code
_entity_poly.pdbx_strand_id
1 'polypeptide(L)'
;MKIPTRHLLIILALGLALVVAGCERPPPEVVQNGYRGLGMQTNYNPRTLQASLNANVPPDPIPAAEPGGPLAKDVYQNVQVLGNLTVGEFNRLMVAMTTWVSPEQGCFYCHVGAQWELDGIYTKVASRRMIQMTQETNANWKDHVADTGVTCYTCHRGNPVPAQVWVTDPGPRIASGMAPTGQNIAAPTAAYASLPYDPFTPFLLQDNDIRVIGDTPIPQGNRRSIKQAEWTYALMMHMSTSLGVNCTYCHNTRSFFSWDQSTPQRTTAWYAIRHVREMNNEYIEPLGEVLPETRKGPLGDPYKIYCATCHQGAYKPLYGASMLKEHPELAGPIPEGGLAALGAGAEAMVEGAAAAMDEAAVEEAIEEAMEAVEEAVEGAAVEAEDSAEAVVEEAAAVADDAAEVVEEAADEAAAVPEDVAEAVEEVVDEAAEAVDEAVPDQAMAAPAEEPAVATEDAAAAESAPVEAAAAEPEAAPAPAESQAPQLRYPPPGMMQYPPAPLQYPPAPGTR
;
A
#
# COMPACT_ATOMS: atom_id res chain seq x y z
N MET A 1 -26.62 -22.58 49.75
CA MET A 1 -26.12 -22.57 48.36
C MET A 1 -24.81 -23.34 48.32
N LYS A 2 -24.70 -24.39 47.49
CA LYS A 2 -23.44 -25.14 47.36
C LYS A 2 -22.46 -24.29 46.55
N ILE A 3 -21.34 -23.92 47.15
CA ILE A 3 -20.27 -23.16 46.48
C ILE A 3 -19.78 -24.01 45.29
N PRO A 4 -19.76 -23.48 44.06
CA PRO A 4 -19.25 -24.21 42.93
C PRO A 4 -17.78 -24.60 43.19
N THR A 5 -17.44 -25.85 42.92
CA THR A 5 -16.08 -26.37 43.14
C THR A 5 -15.06 -25.56 42.35
N ARG A 6 -13.82 -25.41 42.87
CA ARG A 6 -12.73 -24.67 42.22
C ARG A 6 -12.53 -25.05 40.74
N HIS A 7 -12.81 -26.30 40.39
CA HIS A 7 -12.79 -26.81 39.02
C HIS A 7 -13.89 -26.22 38.13
N LEU A 8 -15.10 -26.00 38.65
CA LEU A 8 -16.19 -25.37 37.90
C LEU A 8 -15.84 -23.91 37.55
N LEU A 9 -15.24 -23.17 38.50
CA LEU A 9 -14.81 -21.79 38.26
C LEU A 9 -13.70 -21.67 37.21
N ILE A 10 -12.74 -22.61 37.20
CA ILE A 10 -11.67 -22.64 36.18
C ILE A 10 -12.25 -22.95 34.79
N ILE A 11 -13.18 -23.91 34.69
CA ILE A 11 -13.85 -24.24 33.42
C ILE A 11 -14.66 -23.06 32.90
N LEU A 12 -15.35 -22.34 33.79
CA LEU A 12 -16.15 -21.17 33.43
C LEU A 12 -15.28 -19.99 33.00
N ALA A 13 -14.13 -19.77 33.65
CA ALA A 13 -13.15 -18.76 33.26
C ALA A 13 -12.48 -19.08 31.91
N LEU A 14 -12.12 -20.36 31.66
CA LEU A 14 -11.60 -20.79 30.36
C LEU A 14 -12.66 -20.68 29.25
N GLY A 15 -13.91 -21.02 29.56
CA GLY A 15 -15.03 -20.83 28.64
C GLY A 15 -15.26 -19.36 28.29
N LEU A 16 -15.20 -18.47 29.28
CA LEU A 16 -15.32 -17.02 29.06
C LEU A 16 -14.13 -16.46 28.26
N ALA A 17 -12.90 -16.89 28.57
CA ALA A 17 -11.71 -16.49 27.82
C ALA A 17 -11.78 -16.91 26.34
N LEU A 18 -12.29 -18.12 26.06
CA LEU A 18 -12.53 -18.60 24.69
C LEU A 18 -13.59 -17.77 23.95
N VAL A 19 -14.63 -17.30 24.64
CA VAL A 19 -15.69 -16.47 24.05
C VAL A 19 -15.19 -15.06 23.75
N VAL A 20 -14.31 -14.49 24.58
CA VAL A 20 -13.78 -13.12 24.39
C VAL A 20 -12.61 -13.08 23.41
N ALA A 21 -11.85 -14.16 23.23
CA ALA A 21 -10.69 -14.21 22.34
C ALA A 21 -11.01 -13.96 20.85
N GLY A 22 -12.26 -14.13 20.43
CA GLY A 22 -12.70 -13.87 19.05
C GLY A 22 -13.27 -12.48 18.78
N CYS A 23 -13.28 -11.59 19.77
CA CYS A 23 -13.86 -10.25 19.64
C CYS A 23 -12.78 -9.17 19.43
N GLU A 24 -13.01 -8.30 18.45
CA GLU A 24 -12.24 -7.08 18.26
C GLU A 24 -12.91 -5.89 18.97
N ARG A 25 -12.11 -4.92 19.42
CA ARG A 25 -12.59 -3.79 20.20
C ARG A 25 -13.09 -2.68 19.25
N PRO A 26 -14.31 -2.14 19.43
CA PRO A 26 -14.80 -0.99 18.67
C PRO A 26 -14.14 0.34 19.10
N PRO A 27 -14.20 1.39 18.27
CA PRO A 27 -14.77 1.42 16.92
C PRO A 27 -13.80 0.87 15.85
N PRO A 28 -14.31 0.21 14.80
CA PRO A 28 -13.51 -0.02 13.60
C PRO A 28 -13.36 1.27 12.78
N GLU A 29 -12.36 1.32 11.92
CA GLU A 29 -12.29 2.27 10.81
C GLU A 29 -13.14 1.75 9.66
N VAL A 30 -13.96 2.62 9.07
CA VAL A 30 -14.91 2.25 8.02
C VAL A 30 -14.68 3.12 6.80
N VAL A 31 -14.41 2.49 5.65
CA VAL A 31 -14.26 3.15 4.36
C VAL A 31 -15.45 2.82 3.48
N GLN A 32 -16.19 3.82 3.02
CA GLN A 32 -17.34 3.63 2.13
C GLN A 32 -16.85 3.47 0.67
N ASN A 33 -17.22 2.36 0.04
CA ASN A 33 -16.77 2.00 -1.32
C ASN A 33 -17.84 2.21 -2.40
N GLY A 34 -19.04 2.65 -2.04
CA GLY A 34 -20.15 2.79 -2.98
C GLY A 34 -21.22 3.76 -2.52
N TYR A 35 -22.32 3.85 -3.27
CA TYR A 35 -23.40 4.77 -2.95
C TYR A 35 -24.02 4.49 -1.58
N ARG A 36 -24.40 5.55 -0.87
CA ARG A 36 -25.00 5.49 0.47
C ARG A 36 -26.19 4.52 0.53
N GLY A 37 -26.27 3.73 1.59
CA GLY A 37 -27.34 2.75 1.81
C GLY A 37 -27.18 1.42 1.06
N LEU A 38 -26.13 1.24 0.23
CA LEU A 38 -25.84 -0.04 -0.42
C LEU A 38 -25.04 -1.01 0.46
N GLY A 39 -24.50 -0.55 1.60
CA GLY A 39 -23.66 -1.37 2.48
C GLY A 39 -22.31 -1.75 1.86
N MET A 40 -21.90 -1.09 0.78
CA MET A 40 -20.58 -1.25 0.18
C MET A 40 -19.57 -0.46 1.00
N GLN A 41 -18.91 -1.12 1.95
CA GLN A 41 -17.91 -0.55 2.83
C GLN A 41 -16.86 -1.60 3.21
N THR A 42 -15.63 -1.17 3.48
CA THR A 42 -14.60 -1.99 4.11
C THR A 42 -14.43 -1.56 5.57
N ASN A 43 -14.30 -2.54 6.46
CA ASN A 43 -14.08 -2.28 7.88
C ASN A 43 -12.68 -2.78 8.25
N TYR A 44 -11.90 -1.92 8.89
CA TYR A 44 -10.57 -2.21 9.37
C TYR A 44 -10.51 -2.06 10.89
N ASN A 45 -9.64 -2.86 11.51
CA ASN A 45 -9.31 -2.67 12.92
C ASN A 45 -8.03 -1.84 13.00
N PRO A 46 -8.07 -0.67 13.66
CA PRO A 46 -6.92 0.25 13.70
C PRO A 46 -5.63 -0.40 14.19
N ARG A 47 -5.72 -1.33 15.16
CA ARG A 47 -4.53 -1.98 15.74
C ARG A 47 -3.89 -2.97 14.79
N THR A 48 -4.69 -3.76 14.08
CA THR A 48 -4.16 -4.74 13.13
C THR A 48 -3.70 -4.06 11.84
N LEU A 49 -4.39 -2.98 11.43
CA LEU A 49 -3.96 -2.12 10.33
C LEU A 49 -2.60 -1.48 10.62
N GLN A 50 -2.42 -0.89 11.81
CA GLN A 50 -1.12 -0.31 12.20
C GLN A 50 0.00 -1.36 12.23
N ALA A 51 -0.27 -2.55 12.77
CA ALA A 51 0.70 -3.64 12.74
C ALA A 51 1.06 -4.06 11.30
N SER A 52 0.08 -4.07 10.40
CA SER A 52 0.30 -4.36 8.99
C SER A 52 1.10 -3.26 8.29
N LEU A 53 0.83 -1.98 8.56
CA LEU A 53 1.63 -0.84 8.06
C LEU A 53 3.10 -0.97 8.49
N ASN A 54 3.35 -1.23 9.78
CA ASN A 54 4.70 -1.40 10.32
C ASN A 54 5.43 -2.61 9.69
N ALA A 55 4.71 -3.66 9.31
CA ALA A 55 5.29 -4.85 8.65
C ALA A 55 5.53 -4.67 7.14
N ASN A 56 5.03 -3.60 6.54
CA ASN A 56 5.06 -3.33 5.10
C ASN A 56 5.84 -2.07 4.74
N VAL A 57 6.78 -1.66 5.60
CA VAL A 57 7.68 -0.53 5.34
C VAL A 57 8.71 -0.94 4.27
N PRO A 58 8.87 -0.18 3.17
CA PRO A 58 9.93 -0.43 2.20
C PRO A 58 11.31 -0.17 2.82
N PRO A 59 12.37 -0.84 2.36
CA PRO A 59 13.73 -0.52 2.80
C PRO A 59 14.15 0.86 2.30
N ASP A 60 15.06 1.49 3.02
CA ASP A 60 15.62 2.78 2.62
C ASP A 60 16.28 2.67 1.23
N PRO A 61 16.12 3.69 0.37
CA PRO A 61 16.68 3.68 -0.96
C PRO A 61 18.22 3.77 -0.90
N ILE A 62 18.87 3.08 -1.83
CA ILE A 62 20.32 3.20 -2.01
C ILE A 62 20.58 4.44 -2.86
N PRO A 63 21.52 5.33 -2.48
CA PRO A 63 21.86 6.50 -3.28
C PRO A 63 22.15 6.15 -4.73
N ALA A 64 21.69 6.99 -5.66
CA ALA A 64 22.00 6.84 -7.08
C ALA A 64 23.52 6.77 -7.31
N ALA A 65 23.95 5.99 -8.30
CA ALA A 65 25.35 5.97 -8.66
C ALA A 65 25.69 7.22 -9.49
N GLU A 66 26.95 7.63 -9.42
CA GLU A 66 27.45 8.74 -10.23
C GLU A 66 27.14 8.51 -11.72
N PRO A 67 26.60 9.51 -12.43
CA PRO A 67 26.23 9.37 -13.82
C PRO A 67 27.46 9.16 -14.71
N GLY A 68 27.28 8.37 -15.77
CA GLY A 68 28.31 8.09 -16.76
C GLY A 68 29.19 6.88 -16.44
N GLY A 69 30.30 6.76 -17.19
CA GLY A 69 31.18 5.59 -17.16
C GLY A 69 30.88 4.55 -18.25
N PRO A 70 31.72 3.51 -18.37
CA PRO A 70 31.54 2.46 -19.37
C PRO A 70 30.30 1.61 -19.07
N LEU A 71 29.75 0.97 -20.12
CA LEU A 71 28.61 0.07 -19.97
C LEU A 71 29.03 -1.28 -19.40
N ALA A 72 28.13 -1.93 -18.68
CA ALA A 72 28.34 -3.23 -18.07
C ALA A 72 28.69 -4.31 -19.11
N LYS A 73 28.08 -4.27 -20.31
CA LYS A 73 28.40 -5.20 -21.41
C LYS A 73 29.83 -5.04 -21.96
N ASP A 74 30.43 -3.86 -21.82
CA ASP A 74 31.76 -3.56 -22.34
C ASP A 74 32.87 -3.93 -21.32
N VAL A 75 32.51 -4.06 -20.04
CA VAL A 75 33.46 -4.30 -18.93
C VAL A 75 33.34 -5.72 -18.37
N TYR A 76 32.12 -6.21 -18.16
CA TYR A 76 31.86 -7.49 -17.52
C TYR A 76 31.61 -8.60 -18.54
N GLN A 77 31.93 -9.84 -18.15
CA GLN A 77 31.65 -11.03 -18.94
C GLN A 77 30.29 -11.61 -18.60
N ASN A 78 29.61 -12.19 -19.59
CA ASN A 78 28.33 -12.90 -19.43
C ASN A 78 27.16 -12.04 -18.87
N VAL A 79 27.13 -10.75 -19.20
CA VAL A 79 25.97 -9.88 -18.93
C VAL A 79 24.96 -9.99 -20.07
N GLN A 80 23.82 -10.62 -19.80
CA GLN A 80 22.80 -10.94 -20.82
C GLN A 80 21.57 -10.01 -20.80
N VAL A 81 21.24 -9.44 -19.64
CA VAL A 81 20.02 -8.64 -19.43
C VAL A 81 20.39 -7.19 -19.14
N LEU A 82 21.27 -6.97 -18.17
CA LEU A 82 21.63 -5.64 -17.66
C LEU A 82 22.82 -5.01 -18.40
N GLY A 83 22.97 -5.30 -19.70
CA GLY A 83 24.17 -4.93 -20.47
C GLY A 83 24.33 -3.43 -20.71
N ASN A 84 23.21 -2.69 -20.76
CA ASN A 84 23.18 -1.26 -21.07
C ASN A 84 23.21 -0.36 -19.81
N LEU A 85 23.45 -0.93 -18.63
CA LEU A 85 23.73 -0.15 -17.43
C LEU A 85 25.16 0.37 -17.43
N THR A 86 25.38 1.54 -16.83
CA THR A 86 26.74 1.94 -16.45
C THR A 86 27.27 0.99 -15.38
N VAL A 87 28.59 0.87 -15.25
CA VAL A 87 29.20 0.05 -14.19
C VAL A 87 28.75 0.49 -12.79
N GLY A 88 28.55 1.80 -12.57
CA GLY A 88 28.04 2.34 -11.31
C GLY A 88 26.66 1.81 -10.96
N GLU A 89 25.71 1.95 -11.90
CA GLU A 89 24.32 1.51 -11.70
C GLU A 89 24.18 -0.01 -11.68
N PHE A 90 25.00 -0.73 -12.45
CA PHE A 90 25.09 -2.18 -12.35
C PHE A 90 25.47 -2.61 -10.92
N ASN A 91 26.49 -1.99 -10.32
CA ASN A 91 26.91 -2.31 -8.96
C ASN A 91 25.84 -1.92 -7.93
N ARG A 92 25.21 -0.76 -8.09
CA ARG A 92 24.10 -0.31 -7.24
C ARG A 92 22.95 -1.31 -7.23
N LEU A 93 22.52 -1.77 -8.41
CA LEU A 93 21.47 -2.79 -8.52
C LEU A 93 21.88 -4.11 -7.86
N MET A 94 23.14 -4.55 -7.98
CA MET A 94 23.62 -5.76 -7.30
C MET A 94 23.55 -5.62 -5.77
N VAL A 95 23.87 -4.45 -5.21
CA VAL A 95 23.70 -4.16 -3.77
C VAL A 95 22.22 -4.20 -3.39
N ALA A 96 21.36 -3.54 -4.17
CA ALA A 96 19.92 -3.52 -3.95
C ALA A 96 19.33 -4.94 -3.93
N MET A 97 19.58 -5.74 -4.98
CA MET A 97 19.14 -7.13 -5.08
C MET A 97 19.62 -7.98 -3.90
N THR A 98 20.86 -7.77 -3.43
CA THR A 98 21.39 -8.48 -2.27
C THR A 98 20.57 -8.17 -1.03
N THR A 99 20.28 -6.89 -0.75
CA THR A 99 19.46 -6.50 0.40
C THR A 99 18.02 -7.00 0.29
N TRP A 100 17.47 -7.05 -0.92
CA TRP A 100 16.07 -7.40 -1.13
C TRP A 100 15.79 -8.89 -1.13
N VAL A 101 16.77 -9.72 -1.49
CA VAL A 101 16.60 -11.17 -1.69
C VAL A 101 17.38 -11.98 -0.67
N SER A 102 18.66 -11.70 -0.45
CA SER A 102 19.54 -12.56 0.34
C SER A 102 20.51 -11.75 1.21
N PRO A 103 20.02 -10.86 2.09
CA PRO A 103 20.86 -9.99 2.91
C PRO A 103 21.77 -10.79 3.84
N GLU A 104 21.31 -11.95 4.33
CA GLU A 104 22.09 -12.82 5.23
C GLU A 104 23.21 -13.57 4.51
N GLN A 105 22.98 -14.02 3.27
CA GLN A 105 23.93 -14.82 2.50
C GLN A 105 24.86 -13.96 1.64
N GLY A 106 24.50 -12.70 1.41
CA GLY A 106 25.27 -11.75 0.62
C GLY A 106 25.40 -12.14 -0.86
N CYS A 107 26.42 -11.58 -1.52
CA CYS A 107 26.63 -11.72 -2.96
C CYS A 107 26.81 -13.19 -3.41
N PHE A 108 27.38 -14.03 -2.54
CA PHE A 108 27.65 -15.45 -2.86
C PHE A 108 26.40 -16.32 -2.84
N TYR A 109 25.22 -15.79 -2.51
CA TYR A 109 23.96 -16.50 -2.72
C TYR A 109 23.73 -16.82 -4.20
N CYS A 110 24.05 -15.87 -5.08
CA CYS A 110 23.87 -15.99 -6.53
C CYS A 110 25.18 -16.18 -7.30
N HIS A 111 26.33 -16.21 -6.65
CA HIS A 111 27.63 -16.28 -7.33
C HIS A 111 28.55 -17.37 -6.78
N VAL A 112 29.34 -17.96 -7.68
CA VAL A 112 30.30 -19.03 -7.35
C VAL A 112 31.62 -18.42 -6.88
N GLY A 113 31.67 -18.01 -5.61
CA GLY A 113 32.81 -17.28 -5.08
C GLY A 113 33.07 -15.99 -5.89
N ALA A 114 34.33 -15.62 -6.09
CA ALA A 114 34.71 -14.42 -6.84
C ALA A 114 34.65 -14.57 -8.38
N GLN A 115 34.11 -15.67 -8.89
CA GLN A 115 33.93 -15.92 -10.33
C GLN A 115 32.56 -15.42 -10.79
N TRP A 116 32.43 -14.11 -10.87
CA TRP A 116 31.15 -13.41 -11.08
C TRP A 116 30.46 -13.78 -12.40
N GLU A 117 31.23 -14.15 -13.41
CA GLU A 117 30.79 -14.47 -14.78
C GLU A 117 30.12 -15.85 -14.90
N LEU A 118 30.46 -16.80 -14.02
CA LEU A 118 30.00 -18.18 -14.13
C LEU A 118 28.51 -18.34 -13.77
N ASP A 119 27.79 -19.19 -14.52
CA ASP A 119 26.40 -19.58 -14.25
C ASP A 119 26.31 -20.95 -13.55
N GLY A 120 27.36 -21.33 -12.83
CA GLY A 120 27.49 -22.65 -12.19
C GLY A 120 26.61 -22.90 -10.97
N ILE A 121 25.75 -21.95 -10.58
CA ILE A 121 24.80 -22.07 -9.48
C ILE A 121 23.38 -21.70 -9.95
N TYR A 122 22.39 -22.50 -9.53
CA TYR A 122 21.00 -22.35 -9.99
C TYR A 122 20.39 -20.99 -9.65
N THR A 123 20.80 -20.40 -8.53
CA THR A 123 20.31 -19.11 -8.04
C THR A 123 20.61 -17.99 -9.01
N LYS A 124 21.77 -18.01 -9.70
CA LYS A 124 22.09 -17.02 -10.74
C LYS A 124 21.18 -17.12 -11.95
N VAL A 125 20.93 -18.35 -12.41
CA VAL A 125 20.03 -18.62 -13.54
C VAL A 125 18.61 -18.16 -13.21
N ALA A 126 18.13 -18.47 -11.99
CA ALA A 126 16.84 -18.00 -11.49
C ALA A 126 16.81 -16.47 -11.38
N SER A 127 17.82 -15.83 -10.78
CA SER A 127 17.89 -14.36 -10.65
C SER A 127 17.83 -13.66 -11.99
N ARG A 128 18.54 -14.16 -13.02
CA ARG A 128 18.47 -13.60 -14.37
C ARG A 128 17.05 -13.63 -14.93
N ARG A 129 16.33 -14.74 -14.72
CA ARG A 129 14.94 -14.87 -15.17
C ARG A 129 13.98 -13.97 -14.38
N MET A 130 14.23 -13.77 -13.08
CA MET A 130 13.43 -12.85 -12.26
C MET A 130 13.63 -11.38 -12.64
N ILE A 131 14.83 -10.97 -13.06
CA ILE A 131 15.05 -9.61 -13.59
C ILE A 131 14.20 -9.37 -14.84
N GLN A 132 14.19 -10.34 -15.77
CA GLN A 132 13.35 -10.26 -16.97
C GLN A 132 11.86 -10.20 -16.62
N MET A 133 11.41 -11.01 -15.64
CA MET A 133 10.02 -10.98 -15.17
C MET A 133 9.65 -9.62 -14.58
N THR A 134 10.56 -9.03 -13.81
CA THR A 134 10.37 -7.72 -13.19
C THR A 134 10.26 -6.62 -14.25
N GLN A 135 11.18 -6.61 -15.21
CA GLN A 135 11.15 -5.66 -16.33
C GLN A 135 9.90 -5.82 -17.20
N GLU A 136 9.48 -7.05 -17.48
CA GLU A 136 8.23 -7.32 -18.22
C GLU A 136 7.00 -6.81 -17.46
N THR A 137 6.93 -7.12 -16.17
CA THR A 137 5.85 -6.66 -15.28
C THR A 137 5.75 -5.14 -15.30
N ASN A 138 6.87 -4.45 -15.12
CA ASN A 138 6.90 -3.01 -14.99
C ASN A 138 6.64 -2.31 -16.32
N ALA A 139 7.04 -2.89 -17.46
CA ALA A 139 6.84 -2.30 -18.77
C ALA A 139 5.43 -2.57 -19.33
N ASN A 140 4.95 -3.81 -19.23
CA ASN A 140 3.83 -4.29 -20.04
C ASN A 140 2.56 -4.60 -19.24
N TRP A 141 2.63 -4.61 -17.90
CA TRP A 141 1.47 -4.85 -17.02
C TRP A 141 0.99 -3.61 -16.27
N LYS A 142 1.12 -2.42 -16.89
CA LYS A 142 0.69 -1.13 -16.34
C LYS A 142 -0.79 -1.07 -15.95
N ASP A 143 -1.67 -1.78 -16.66
CA ASP A 143 -3.10 -1.89 -16.30
C ASP A 143 -3.34 -2.56 -14.92
N HIS A 144 -2.32 -3.23 -14.38
CA HIS A 144 -2.33 -3.83 -13.07
C HIS A 144 -1.41 -3.10 -12.07
N VAL A 145 -0.13 -2.91 -12.41
CA VAL A 145 0.88 -2.37 -11.46
C VAL A 145 1.05 -0.85 -11.54
N ALA A 146 0.44 -0.20 -12.54
CA ALA A 146 0.58 1.23 -12.83
C ALA A 146 2.05 1.68 -12.79
N ASP A 147 2.32 2.90 -12.31
CA ASP A 147 3.67 3.43 -12.17
C ASP A 147 4.34 3.11 -10.83
N THR A 148 3.60 2.50 -9.90
CA THR A 148 4.18 1.95 -8.66
C THR A 148 5.18 0.83 -8.97
N GLY A 149 4.81 -0.05 -9.90
CA GLY A 149 5.63 -1.18 -10.33
C GLY A 149 5.94 -2.18 -9.21
N VAL A 150 6.91 -3.06 -9.48
CA VAL A 150 7.40 -4.08 -8.55
C VAL A 150 8.94 -4.11 -8.55
N THR A 151 9.50 -4.52 -7.43
CA THR A 151 10.93 -4.82 -7.28
C THR A 151 11.11 -6.22 -6.71
N CYS A 152 12.36 -6.67 -6.55
CA CYS A 152 12.63 -7.96 -5.90
C CYS A 152 12.04 -7.99 -4.48
N TYR A 153 12.06 -6.85 -3.77
CA TYR A 153 11.58 -6.75 -2.40
C TYR A 153 10.08 -7.00 -2.28
N THR A 154 9.29 -6.60 -3.29
CA THR A 154 7.82 -6.79 -3.31
C THR A 154 7.42 -8.21 -2.91
N CYS A 155 8.12 -9.22 -3.45
CA CYS A 155 7.88 -10.63 -3.16
C CYS A 155 8.83 -11.18 -2.08
N HIS A 156 10.14 -10.91 -2.19
CA HIS A 156 11.14 -11.59 -1.38
C HIS A 156 11.22 -11.06 0.07
N ARG A 157 10.95 -9.77 0.30
CA ARG A 157 11.00 -9.16 1.65
C ARG A 157 12.27 -9.53 2.43
N GLY A 158 13.43 -9.52 1.77
CA GLY A 158 14.71 -9.90 2.38
C GLY A 158 14.93 -11.41 2.58
N ASN A 159 14.08 -12.27 2.00
CA ASN A 159 14.18 -13.72 2.11
C ASN A 159 14.44 -14.36 0.73
N PRO A 160 15.39 -15.32 0.62
CA PRO A 160 15.67 -15.92 -0.67
C PRO A 160 14.52 -16.75 -1.24
N VAL A 161 13.63 -17.23 -0.35
CA VAL A 161 12.35 -17.82 -0.72
C VAL A 161 11.25 -16.89 -0.22
N PRO A 162 10.38 -16.37 -1.10
CA PRO A 162 9.24 -15.56 -0.68
C PRO A 162 8.37 -16.30 0.34
N ALA A 163 7.91 -15.59 1.37
CA ALA A 163 7.12 -16.19 2.45
C ALA A 163 5.75 -16.69 1.98
N GLN A 164 5.17 -16.00 1.00
CA GLN A 164 3.87 -16.33 0.42
C GLN A 164 4.09 -16.95 -0.98
N VAL A 165 4.22 -18.27 -1.00
CA VAL A 165 4.23 -19.09 -2.23
C VAL A 165 3.14 -20.15 -2.18
N TRP A 166 2.79 -20.71 -3.33
CA TRP A 166 1.85 -21.84 -3.38
C TRP A 166 2.38 -22.98 -4.26
N VAL A 167 1.85 -24.17 -4.01
CA VAL A 167 2.04 -25.39 -4.82
C VAL A 167 0.70 -26.09 -4.95
N THR A 168 0.59 -26.98 -5.92
CA THR A 168 -0.58 -27.83 -6.10
C THR A 168 -0.78 -28.68 -4.84
N ASP A 169 -1.90 -28.48 -4.17
CA ASP A 169 -2.20 -29.19 -2.92
C ASP A 169 -2.86 -30.54 -3.22
N PRO A 170 -2.24 -31.69 -2.89
CA PRO A 170 -2.87 -33.01 -3.06
C PRO A 170 -4.02 -33.24 -2.05
N GLY A 171 -4.20 -32.35 -1.09
CA GLY A 171 -5.18 -32.44 -0.02
C GLY A 171 -4.74 -33.37 1.12
N PRO A 172 -5.64 -33.59 2.10
CA PRO A 172 -5.35 -34.44 3.24
C PRO A 172 -5.15 -35.89 2.81
N ARG A 173 -4.36 -36.64 3.59
CA ARG A 173 -4.18 -38.07 3.39
C ARG A 173 -5.52 -38.80 3.58
N ILE A 174 -5.98 -39.46 2.53
CA ILE A 174 -7.18 -40.30 2.54
C ILE A 174 -6.84 -41.78 2.30
N ALA A 175 -7.81 -42.66 2.53
CA ALA A 175 -7.67 -44.08 2.24
C ALA A 175 -7.48 -44.32 0.73
N SER A 176 -6.63 -45.29 0.36
CA SER A 176 -6.22 -45.54 -1.04
C SER A 176 -7.36 -45.92 -2.01
N GLY A 177 -8.53 -46.31 -1.51
CA GLY A 177 -9.72 -46.60 -2.31
C GLY A 177 -10.67 -45.42 -2.52
N MET A 178 -10.33 -44.22 -2.02
CA MET A 178 -11.14 -43.00 -2.15
C MET A 178 -10.39 -41.95 -2.97
N ALA A 179 -11.11 -41.21 -3.80
CA ALA A 179 -10.56 -40.05 -4.48
C ALA A 179 -10.67 -38.81 -3.57
N PRO A 180 -9.68 -37.89 -3.59
CA PRO A 180 -9.81 -36.62 -2.89
C PRO A 180 -11.02 -35.83 -3.37
N THR A 181 -11.73 -35.20 -2.45
CA THR A 181 -12.93 -34.40 -2.73
C THR A 181 -12.60 -33.05 -3.37
N GLY A 182 -11.37 -32.57 -3.26
CA GLY A 182 -10.95 -31.23 -3.68
C GLY A 182 -11.45 -30.09 -2.78
N GLN A 183 -12.27 -30.38 -1.76
CA GLN A 183 -12.90 -29.42 -0.83
C GLN A 183 -13.30 -30.11 0.49
N ASN A 184 -14.04 -29.43 1.37
CA ASN A 184 -14.56 -29.92 2.67
C ASN A 184 -13.50 -30.08 3.77
N ILE A 185 -12.50 -29.21 3.79
CA ILE A 185 -11.55 -29.03 4.89
C ILE A 185 -11.51 -27.54 5.26
N ALA A 186 -11.05 -27.18 6.45
CA ALA A 186 -10.77 -25.78 6.77
C ALA A 186 -9.55 -25.32 5.94
N ALA A 187 -9.80 -24.67 4.81
CA ALA A 187 -8.77 -24.32 3.84
C ALA A 187 -8.24 -22.91 4.10
N PRO A 188 -6.98 -22.72 4.55
CA PRO A 188 -6.42 -21.38 4.76
C PRO A 188 -6.40 -20.56 3.47
N THR A 189 -6.22 -21.23 2.33
CA THR A 189 -6.25 -20.67 0.97
C THR A 189 -7.60 -20.04 0.63
N ALA A 190 -8.70 -20.52 1.21
CA ALA A 190 -10.05 -19.99 1.04
C ALA A 190 -10.58 -19.37 2.34
N ALA A 191 -9.72 -18.67 3.10
CA ALA A 191 -10.08 -17.95 4.32
C ALA A 191 -10.73 -18.85 5.41
N TYR A 192 -10.22 -20.08 5.55
CA TYR A 192 -10.72 -21.11 6.46
C TYR A 192 -12.15 -21.61 6.18
N ALA A 193 -12.74 -21.25 5.03
CA ALA A 193 -13.98 -21.86 4.56
C ALA A 193 -13.78 -23.33 4.17
N SER A 194 -14.88 -24.06 3.99
CA SER A 194 -14.90 -25.45 3.51
C SER A 194 -14.93 -25.60 1.98
N LEU A 195 -14.61 -24.51 1.27
CA LEU A 195 -14.57 -24.41 -0.18
C LEU A 195 -13.37 -25.20 -0.76
N PRO A 196 -13.26 -25.33 -2.10
CA PRO A 196 -12.08 -25.90 -2.73
C PRO A 196 -10.78 -25.31 -2.22
N TYR A 197 -9.85 -26.18 -1.81
CA TYR A 197 -8.62 -25.76 -1.14
C TYR A 197 -7.49 -25.38 -2.10
N ASP A 198 -7.58 -25.76 -3.38
CA ASP A 198 -6.62 -25.34 -4.43
C ASP A 198 -7.35 -24.64 -5.59
N PRO A 199 -7.81 -23.40 -5.42
CA PRO A 199 -8.34 -22.62 -6.54
C PRO A 199 -7.23 -22.07 -7.46
N PHE A 200 -5.95 -22.27 -7.13
CA PHE A 200 -4.83 -21.63 -7.84
C PHE A 200 -4.45 -22.39 -9.10
N THR A 201 -4.35 -23.72 -9.02
CA THR A 201 -4.08 -24.56 -10.20
C THR A 201 -5.03 -24.28 -11.36
N PRO A 202 -6.36 -24.32 -11.20
CA PRO A 202 -7.28 -24.09 -12.32
C PRO A 202 -7.35 -22.64 -12.81
N PHE A 203 -7.06 -21.64 -11.96
CA PHE A 203 -7.36 -20.24 -12.29
C PHE A 203 -6.15 -19.32 -12.37
N LEU A 204 -5.03 -19.60 -11.68
CA LEU A 204 -3.83 -18.77 -11.65
C LEU A 204 -2.62 -19.44 -12.33
N LEU A 205 -2.70 -20.74 -12.59
CA LEU A 205 -1.79 -21.45 -13.49
C LEU A 205 -2.48 -21.75 -14.82
N GLN A 206 -3.63 -22.44 -14.78
CA GLN A 206 -4.46 -22.67 -15.96
C GLN A 206 -5.37 -21.46 -16.25
N ASP A 207 -6.13 -21.56 -17.35
CA ASP A 207 -7.11 -20.55 -17.78
C ASP A 207 -8.54 -21.10 -17.77
N ASN A 208 -8.97 -21.70 -16.66
CA ASN A 208 -10.38 -22.09 -16.53
C ASN A 208 -11.29 -20.86 -16.37
N ASP A 209 -12.49 -20.94 -16.93
CA ASP A 209 -13.46 -19.84 -16.86
C ASP A 209 -13.99 -19.65 -15.44
N ILE A 210 -13.83 -18.42 -14.93
CA ILE A 210 -14.30 -17.98 -13.61
C ILE A 210 -15.79 -17.62 -13.66
N ARG A 211 -16.36 -17.30 -14.84
CA ARG A 211 -17.74 -16.84 -14.94
C ARG A 211 -18.73 -18.00 -14.85
N VAL A 212 -19.66 -17.88 -13.90
CA VAL A 212 -20.73 -18.87 -13.67
C VAL A 212 -22.15 -18.32 -13.82
N ILE A 213 -22.33 -17.01 -13.69
CA ILE A 213 -23.64 -16.34 -13.73
C ILE A 213 -24.11 -16.20 -15.18
N GLY A 214 -25.39 -16.49 -15.43
CA GLY A 214 -26.02 -16.32 -16.75
C GLY A 214 -26.28 -14.85 -17.06
N ASP A 215 -26.30 -14.52 -18.34
CA ASP A 215 -26.57 -13.19 -18.89
C ASP A 215 -28.07 -12.93 -19.17
N THR A 216 -28.89 -13.97 -19.08
CA THR A 216 -30.33 -13.92 -19.31
C THR A 216 -31.12 -14.23 -18.04
N PRO A 217 -32.30 -13.60 -17.84
CA PRO A 217 -33.10 -13.80 -16.63
C PRO A 217 -33.74 -15.19 -16.53
N ILE A 218 -33.84 -15.91 -17.65
CA ILE A 218 -34.42 -17.25 -17.72
C ILE A 218 -33.35 -18.26 -18.13
N PRO A 219 -33.45 -19.54 -17.70
CA PRO A 219 -32.42 -20.55 -17.97
C PRO A 219 -32.28 -20.85 -19.48
N GLN A 220 -31.43 -20.08 -20.17
CA GLN A 220 -31.10 -20.25 -21.58
C GLN A 220 -29.59 -20.38 -21.73
N GLY A 221 -29.13 -21.46 -22.33
CA GLY A 221 -27.72 -21.64 -22.72
C GLY A 221 -26.72 -21.90 -21.59
N ASN A 222 -26.86 -21.32 -20.40
CA ASN A 222 -25.89 -21.52 -19.32
C ASN A 222 -25.87 -22.99 -18.86
N ARG A 223 -24.67 -23.59 -18.83
CA ARG A 223 -24.41 -24.98 -18.39
C ARG A 223 -23.46 -25.05 -17.19
N ARG A 224 -23.16 -23.91 -16.57
CA ARG A 224 -22.31 -23.82 -15.39
C ARG A 224 -22.99 -24.49 -14.20
N SER A 225 -22.19 -25.12 -13.35
CA SER A 225 -22.66 -25.90 -12.20
C SER A 225 -22.43 -25.16 -10.88
N ILE A 226 -23.15 -25.56 -9.83
CA ILE A 226 -22.93 -25.05 -8.47
C ILE A 226 -21.51 -25.36 -7.99
N LYS A 227 -20.94 -26.52 -8.38
CA LYS A 227 -19.54 -26.82 -8.09
C LYS A 227 -18.60 -25.78 -8.68
N GLN A 228 -18.77 -25.40 -9.95
CA GLN A 228 -17.95 -24.33 -10.55
C GLN A 228 -18.12 -22.99 -9.81
N ALA A 229 -19.31 -22.72 -9.26
CA ALA A 229 -19.53 -21.53 -8.43
C ALA A 229 -18.75 -21.62 -7.10
N GLU A 230 -18.69 -22.78 -6.45
CA GLU A 230 -17.87 -22.99 -5.24
C GLU A 230 -16.37 -22.78 -5.51
N TRP A 231 -15.85 -23.25 -6.64
CA TRP A 231 -14.46 -23.04 -7.06
C TRP A 231 -14.16 -21.56 -7.34
N THR A 232 -15.07 -20.88 -8.05
CA THR A 232 -14.98 -19.43 -8.27
C THR A 232 -14.99 -18.69 -6.95
N TYR A 233 -15.86 -19.09 -6.01
CA TYR A 233 -15.97 -18.45 -4.72
C TYR A 233 -14.69 -18.65 -3.88
N ALA A 234 -14.08 -19.84 -3.93
CA ALA A 234 -12.79 -20.09 -3.27
C ALA A 234 -11.69 -19.13 -3.75
N LEU A 235 -11.61 -18.90 -5.07
CA LEU A 235 -10.68 -17.92 -5.64
C LEU A 235 -10.98 -16.49 -5.15
N MET A 236 -12.25 -16.10 -5.10
CA MET A 236 -12.63 -14.76 -4.62
C MET A 236 -12.32 -14.57 -3.12
N MET A 237 -12.48 -15.61 -2.30
CA MET A 237 -12.07 -15.60 -0.89
C MET A 237 -10.56 -15.38 -0.77
N HIS A 238 -9.77 -16.09 -1.57
CA HIS A 238 -8.32 -15.89 -1.63
C HIS A 238 -7.93 -14.46 -2.03
N MET A 239 -8.54 -13.91 -3.08
CA MET A 239 -8.26 -12.55 -3.53
C MET A 239 -8.59 -11.54 -2.42
N SER A 240 -9.71 -11.72 -1.74
CA SER A 240 -10.14 -10.83 -0.65
C SER A 240 -9.13 -10.84 0.51
N THR A 241 -8.71 -12.01 0.97
CA THR A 241 -7.73 -12.11 2.07
C THR A 241 -6.34 -11.65 1.67
N SER A 242 -5.93 -11.90 0.42
CA SER A 242 -4.62 -11.48 -0.08
C SER A 242 -4.45 -9.97 -0.15
N LEU A 243 -5.52 -9.25 -0.45
CA LEU A 243 -5.55 -7.80 -0.52
C LEU A 243 -5.98 -7.15 0.80
N GLY A 244 -6.41 -7.93 1.80
CA GLY A 244 -6.94 -7.38 3.05
C GLY A 244 -8.23 -6.57 2.87
N VAL A 245 -9.09 -7.01 1.95
CA VAL A 245 -10.34 -6.34 1.60
C VAL A 245 -11.52 -7.31 1.66
N ASN A 246 -12.73 -6.84 1.35
CA ASN A 246 -13.91 -7.69 1.19
C ASN A 246 -14.46 -7.64 -0.24
N CYS A 247 -15.53 -8.38 -0.50
CA CYS A 247 -16.16 -8.47 -1.82
C CYS A 247 -16.59 -7.11 -2.37
N THR A 248 -16.99 -6.17 -1.50
CA THR A 248 -17.51 -4.85 -1.89
C THR A 248 -16.43 -3.90 -2.40
N TYR A 249 -15.16 -4.26 -2.21
CA TYR A 249 -14.03 -3.55 -2.80
C TYR A 249 -14.03 -3.66 -4.33
N CYS A 250 -14.57 -4.74 -4.89
CA CYS A 250 -14.65 -4.98 -6.33
C CYS A 250 -16.09 -5.03 -6.86
N HIS A 251 -17.08 -5.41 -6.04
CA HIS A 251 -18.42 -5.76 -6.50
C HIS A 251 -19.53 -5.04 -5.75
N ASN A 252 -20.60 -4.70 -6.46
CA ASN A 252 -21.92 -4.65 -5.85
C ASN A 252 -22.49 -6.08 -5.78
N THR A 253 -22.59 -6.66 -4.58
CA THR A 253 -22.91 -8.08 -4.39
C THR A 253 -24.34 -8.45 -4.79
N ARG A 254 -25.24 -7.47 -5.02
CA ARG A 254 -26.55 -7.74 -5.65
C ARG A 254 -26.41 -8.29 -7.07
N SER A 255 -25.29 -8.01 -7.74
CA SER A 255 -24.96 -8.54 -9.06
C SER A 255 -23.45 -8.62 -9.29
N PHE A 256 -22.85 -9.75 -8.94
CA PHE A 256 -21.39 -9.97 -9.11
C PHE A 256 -20.92 -9.94 -10.58
N PHE A 257 -21.80 -10.22 -11.54
CA PHE A 257 -21.40 -10.26 -12.95
C PHE A 257 -21.40 -8.88 -13.63
N SER A 258 -22.26 -7.96 -13.18
CA SER A 258 -22.46 -6.62 -13.77
C SER A 258 -21.21 -5.75 -13.64
N TRP A 259 -20.57 -5.43 -14.77
CA TRP A 259 -19.37 -4.58 -14.77
C TRP A 259 -19.69 -3.11 -14.50
N ASP A 260 -20.83 -2.63 -15.01
CA ASP A 260 -21.38 -1.28 -14.82
C ASP A 260 -21.73 -0.95 -13.36
N GLN A 261 -21.83 -1.96 -12.49
CA GLN A 261 -22.10 -1.81 -11.06
C GLN A 261 -20.94 -2.29 -10.19
N SER A 262 -19.80 -2.61 -10.81
CA SER A 262 -18.57 -2.94 -10.12
C SER A 262 -17.74 -1.69 -9.88
N THR A 263 -16.77 -1.77 -8.99
CA THR A 263 -15.80 -0.69 -8.80
C THR A 263 -14.67 -0.81 -9.83
N PRO A 264 -13.88 0.26 -10.08
CA PRO A 264 -12.72 0.20 -10.99
C PRO A 264 -11.69 -0.88 -10.61
N GLN A 265 -11.58 -1.21 -9.32
CA GLN A 265 -10.65 -2.22 -8.80
C GLN A 265 -10.92 -3.61 -9.39
N ARG A 266 -12.17 -3.91 -9.80
CA ARG A 266 -12.48 -5.16 -10.50
C ARG A 266 -11.78 -5.26 -11.85
N THR A 267 -11.60 -4.14 -12.55
CA THR A 267 -10.88 -4.07 -13.83
C THR A 267 -9.39 -4.35 -13.61
N THR A 268 -8.76 -3.68 -12.63
CA THR A 268 -7.37 -3.94 -12.24
C THR A 268 -7.17 -5.41 -11.85
N ALA A 269 -8.07 -5.98 -11.04
CA ALA A 269 -8.03 -7.37 -10.64
C ALA A 269 -8.22 -8.35 -11.82
N TRP A 270 -8.96 -7.95 -12.86
CA TRP A 270 -9.11 -8.75 -14.08
C TRP A 270 -7.78 -8.88 -14.82
N TYR A 271 -7.01 -7.80 -14.96
CA TYR A 271 -5.67 -7.83 -15.54
C TYR A 271 -4.70 -8.59 -14.63
N ALA A 272 -4.78 -8.38 -13.31
CA ALA A 272 -3.95 -9.08 -12.32
C ALA A 272 -4.02 -10.61 -12.44
N ILE A 273 -5.21 -11.17 -12.71
CA ILE A 273 -5.37 -12.63 -12.92
C ILE A 273 -4.56 -13.11 -14.14
N ARG A 274 -4.55 -12.35 -15.23
CA ARG A 274 -3.78 -12.73 -16.43
C ARG A 274 -2.29 -12.55 -16.19
N HIS A 275 -1.92 -11.45 -15.53
CA HIS A 275 -0.54 -11.19 -15.16
C HIS A 275 0.06 -12.33 -14.31
N VAL A 276 -0.66 -12.79 -13.28
CA VAL A 276 -0.20 -13.92 -12.45
C VAL A 276 -0.08 -15.22 -13.27
N ARG A 277 -0.99 -15.47 -14.22
CA ARG A 277 -0.87 -16.62 -15.11
C ARG A 277 0.38 -16.53 -15.97
N GLU A 278 0.68 -15.37 -16.53
CA GLU A 278 1.90 -15.17 -17.32
C GLU A 278 3.14 -15.40 -16.47
N MET A 279 3.24 -14.75 -15.30
CA MET A 279 4.36 -14.96 -14.36
C MET A 279 4.57 -16.45 -14.04
N ASN A 280 3.51 -17.18 -13.74
CA ASN A 280 3.60 -18.61 -13.43
C ASN A 280 4.03 -19.46 -14.63
N ASN A 281 3.41 -19.28 -15.79
CA ASN A 281 3.64 -20.14 -16.95
C ASN A 281 4.94 -19.80 -17.70
N GLU A 282 5.30 -18.52 -17.82
CA GLU A 282 6.44 -18.09 -18.63
C GLU A 282 7.74 -18.00 -17.83
N TYR A 283 7.66 -17.76 -16.51
CA TYR A 283 8.85 -17.53 -15.69
C TYR A 283 9.08 -18.63 -14.66
N ILE A 284 8.07 -18.99 -13.87
CA ILE A 284 8.26 -19.92 -12.75
C ILE A 284 8.27 -21.38 -13.18
N GLU A 285 7.30 -21.82 -13.98
CA GLU A 285 7.21 -23.24 -14.39
C GLU A 285 8.45 -23.72 -15.15
N PRO A 286 9.03 -22.96 -16.10
CA PRO A 286 10.25 -23.37 -16.78
C PRO A 286 11.47 -23.45 -15.85
N LEU A 287 11.49 -22.70 -14.75
CA LEU A 287 12.57 -22.80 -13.75
C LEU A 287 12.50 -24.11 -12.94
N GLY A 288 11.40 -24.86 -13.00
CA GLY A 288 11.26 -26.14 -12.31
C GLY A 288 12.34 -27.18 -12.64
N GLU A 289 12.96 -27.11 -13.83
CA GLU A 289 14.07 -27.99 -14.22
C GLU A 289 15.38 -27.66 -13.50
N VAL A 290 15.57 -26.39 -13.13
CA VAL A 290 16.82 -25.86 -12.58
C VAL A 290 16.75 -25.74 -11.05
N LEU A 291 15.54 -25.56 -10.51
CA LEU A 291 15.29 -25.45 -9.08
C LEU A 291 15.50 -26.79 -8.37
N PRO A 292 16.13 -26.80 -7.19
CA PRO A 292 16.30 -28.03 -6.41
C PRO A 292 14.95 -28.50 -5.84
N GLU A 293 14.89 -29.78 -5.44
CA GLU A 293 13.69 -30.40 -4.83
C GLU A 293 13.18 -29.67 -3.58
N THR A 294 14.04 -28.94 -2.88
CA THR A 294 13.68 -28.10 -1.73
C THR A 294 12.85 -26.85 -2.09
N ARG A 295 12.58 -26.63 -3.38
CA ARG A 295 11.77 -25.53 -3.93
C ARG A 295 10.55 -26.03 -4.69
N LYS A 296 10.19 -27.31 -4.48
CA LYS A 296 9.08 -27.98 -5.14
C LYS A 296 8.08 -28.49 -4.11
N GLY A 297 6.82 -28.58 -4.54
CA GLY A 297 5.74 -29.15 -3.76
C GLY A 297 5.79 -30.69 -3.72
N PRO A 298 4.88 -31.32 -2.97
CA PRO A 298 4.75 -32.78 -2.91
C PRO A 298 4.53 -33.46 -4.28
N LEU A 299 4.01 -32.72 -5.27
CA LEU A 299 3.76 -33.19 -6.63
C LEU A 299 4.89 -32.86 -7.61
N GLY A 300 5.99 -32.27 -7.13
CA GLY A 300 7.16 -31.91 -7.94
C GLY A 300 7.03 -30.58 -8.69
N ASP A 301 5.95 -29.84 -8.49
CA ASP A 301 5.74 -28.53 -9.10
C ASP A 301 6.49 -27.43 -8.31
N PRO A 302 7.15 -26.46 -8.98
CA PRO A 302 7.87 -25.39 -8.30
C PRO A 302 6.94 -24.47 -7.52
N TYR A 303 7.48 -23.79 -6.51
CA TYR A 303 6.78 -22.74 -5.76
C TYR A 303 6.36 -21.59 -6.68
N LYS A 304 5.05 -21.30 -6.73
CA LYS A 304 4.43 -20.38 -7.68
C LYS A 304 3.97 -19.08 -7.03
N ILE A 305 3.65 -18.11 -7.89
CA ILE A 305 3.19 -16.77 -7.56
C ILE A 305 1.66 -16.74 -7.54
N TYR A 306 1.11 -15.97 -6.61
CA TYR A 306 -0.31 -15.70 -6.46
C TYR A 306 -0.50 -14.34 -5.76
N CYS A 307 -1.75 -13.91 -5.53
CA CYS A 307 -2.04 -12.56 -5.06
C CYS A 307 -1.28 -12.22 -3.76
N ALA A 308 -1.25 -13.15 -2.81
CA ALA A 308 -0.60 -12.95 -1.52
C ALA A 308 0.93 -12.84 -1.62
N THR A 309 1.57 -13.33 -2.69
CA THR A 309 3.04 -13.21 -2.88
C THR A 309 3.49 -11.76 -2.82
N CYS A 310 2.75 -10.86 -3.46
CA CYS A 310 3.07 -9.43 -3.51
C CYS A 310 2.29 -8.64 -2.45
N HIS A 311 0.96 -8.84 -2.38
CA HIS A 311 0.06 -7.99 -1.59
C HIS A 311 0.16 -8.23 -0.09
N GLN A 312 0.40 -9.47 0.35
CA GLN A 312 0.62 -9.83 1.76
C GLN A 312 -0.41 -9.23 2.75
N GLY A 313 -1.69 -9.19 2.35
CA GLY A 313 -2.78 -8.68 3.18
C GLY A 313 -3.01 -7.16 3.07
N ALA A 314 -2.34 -6.47 2.13
CA ALA A 314 -2.55 -5.06 1.85
C ALA A 314 -3.13 -4.84 0.44
N TYR A 315 -3.99 -3.83 0.29
CA TYR A 315 -4.72 -3.58 -0.96
C TYR A 315 -3.79 -3.16 -2.12
N LYS A 316 -2.61 -2.60 -1.79
CA LYS A 316 -1.43 -2.46 -2.65
C LYS A 316 -0.22 -3.02 -1.93
N PRO A 317 0.74 -3.68 -2.61
CA PRO A 317 1.99 -4.10 -1.99
C PRO A 317 2.69 -2.91 -1.35
N LEU A 318 3.19 -3.08 -0.12
CA LEU A 318 3.84 -2.01 0.66
C LEU A 318 2.98 -0.73 0.78
N TYR A 319 1.65 -0.89 0.79
CA TYR A 319 0.68 0.21 0.78
C TYR A 319 0.86 1.21 -0.39
N GLY A 320 1.46 0.78 -1.50
CA GLY A 320 1.67 1.61 -2.69
C GLY A 320 2.98 2.38 -2.72
N ALA A 321 3.92 2.12 -1.80
CA ALA A 321 5.25 2.71 -1.85
C ALA A 321 5.98 2.32 -3.15
N SER A 322 6.38 3.34 -3.92
CA SER A 322 6.96 3.16 -5.26
C SER A 322 8.48 3.07 -5.20
N MET A 323 9.01 1.87 -4.97
CA MET A 323 10.46 1.60 -5.01
C MET A 323 11.05 1.68 -6.43
N LEU A 324 10.21 1.60 -7.47
CA LEU A 324 10.64 1.60 -8.86
C LEU A 324 11.27 2.93 -9.29
N LYS A 325 10.84 4.05 -8.71
CA LYS A 325 11.35 5.40 -9.03
C LYS A 325 12.86 5.50 -8.83
N GLU A 326 13.35 4.86 -7.78
CA GLU A 326 14.77 4.81 -7.43
C GLU A 326 15.56 3.79 -8.26
N HIS A 327 14.88 2.92 -9.01
CA HIS A 327 15.49 1.83 -9.78
C HIS A 327 14.90 1.78 -11.20
N PRO A 328 15.08 2.85 -12.02
CA PRO A 328 14.51 2.95 -13.37
C PRO A 328 14.99 1.82 -14.28
N GLU A 329 16.12 1.17 -13.98
CA GLU A 329 16.62 0.00 -14.69
C GLU A 329 15.70 -1.23 -14.63
N LEU A 330 14.78 -1.26 -13.67
CA LEU A 330 13.76 -2.29 -13.54
C LEU A 330 12.46 -1.95 -14.27
N ALA A 331 12.31 -0.74 -14.81
CA ALA A 331 11.09 -0.31 -15.48
C ALA A 331 10.87 -1.01 -16.82
N GLY A 332 11.94 -1.51 -17.44
CA GLY A 332 11.90 -2.27 -18.69
C GLY A 332 13.31 -2.57 -19.22
N PRO A 333 13.43 -3.32 -20.32
CA PRO A 333 14.72 -3.51 -20.98
C PRO A 333 15.28 -2.16 -21.44
N ILE A 334 16.46 -1.79 -20.94
CA ILE A 334 17.10 -0.53 -21.31
C ILE A 334 17.59 -0.60 -22.76
N PRO A 335 17.14 0.27 -23.69
CA PRO A 335 17.68 0.32 -25.04
C PRO A 335 19.15 0.77 -25.06
N GLU A 336 19.89 0.49 -26.14
CA GLU A 336 21.28 0.93 -26.25
C GLU A 336 21.36 2.46 -26.15
N GLY A 337 21.92 2.98 -25.05
CA GLY A 337 22.17 4.40 -24.85
C GLY A 337 21.40 5.12 -23.73
N GLY A 338 20.72 4.47 -22.78
CA GLY A 338 20.07 5.28 -21.73
C GLY A 338 19.58 4.64 -20.45
N LEU A 339 20.25 4.98 -19.34
CA LEU A 339 19.54 5.48 -18.15
C LEU A 339 19.25 6.98 -18.28
N ALA A 340 20.12 7.75 -18.93
CA ALA A 340 19.90 9.17 -19.21
C ALA A 340 18.63 9.45 -20.05
N ALA A 341 18.27 8.55 -20.97
CA ALA A 341 17.03 8.65 -21.75
C ALA A 341 15.77 8.24 -20.96
N LEU A 342 15.92 7.44 -19.90
CA LEU A 342 14.83 7.04 -19.01
C LEU A 342 14.62 8.08 -17.90
N GLY A 343 15.69 8.72 -17.42
CA GLY A 343 15.65 9.89 -16.52
C GLY A 343 14.99 11.10 -17.19
N ALA A 344 15.44 11.46 -18.40
CA ALA A 344 14.81 12.53 -19.19
C ALA A 344 13.36 12.20 -19.60
N GLY A 345 13.01 10.91 -19.74
CA GLY A 345 11.64 10.47 -19.99
C GLY A 345 10.76 10.53 -18.74
N ALA A 346 11.30 10.28 -17.56
CA ALA A 346 10.60 10.43 -16.29
C ALA A 346 10.39 11.93 -15.96
N GLU A 347 11.40 12.77 -16.20
CA GLU A 347 11.30 14.23 -16.08
C GLU A 347 10.31 14.81 -17.11
N ALA A 348 10.39 14.42 -18.39
CA ALA A 348 9.44 14.89 -19.41
C ALA A 348 8.01 14.36 -19.25
N MET A 349 7.80 13.23 -18.54
CA MET A 349 6.46 12.76 -18.17
C MET A 349 5.87 13.55 -16.99
N VAL A 350 6.71 14.06 -16.09
CA VAL A 350 6.30 15.00 -15.05
C VAL A 350 5.99 16.36 -15.68
N GLU A 351 6.84 16.83 -16.59
CA GLU A 351 6.65 18.09 -17.35
C GLU A 351 5.42 18.03 -18.28
N GLY A 352 5.17 16.88 -18.91
CA GLY A 352 3.98 16.65 -19.73
C GLY A 352 2.69 16.47 -18.95
N ALA A 353 2.76 16.12 -17.65
CA ALA A 353 1.63 16.12 -16.75
C ALA A 353 1.32 17.53 -16.21
N ALA A 354 2.34 18.36 -16.00
CA ALA A 354 2.20 19.78 -15.67
C ALA A 354 1.61 20.58 -16.84
N ALA A 355 2.02 20.29 -18.09
CA ALA A 355 1.47 20.92 -19.30
C ALA A 355 0.00 20.57 -19.62
N ALA A 356 -0.64 19.71 -18.82
CA ALA A 356 -2.06 19.39 -18.91
C ALA A 356 -2.93 20.22 -17.95
N MET A 357 -2.33 21.16 -17.21
CA MET A 357 -3.03 22.18 -16.43
C MET A 357 -2.96 23.50 -17.19
N ASP A 358 -4.11 24.14 -17.38
CA ASP A 358 -4.24 25.38 -18.14
C ASP A 358 -3.53 26.52 -17.38
N GLU A 359 -2.32 26.86 -17.82
CA GLU A 359 -1.46 27.92 -17.27
C GLU A 359 -2.20 29.27 -17.18
N ALA A 360 -3.15 29.51 -18.11
CA ALA A 360 -3.98 30.71 -18.09
C ALA A 360 -5.04 30.72 -16.97
N ALA A 361 -5.50 29.56 -16.50
CA ALA A 361 -6.48 29.45 -15.42
C ALA A 361 -5.84 29.67 -14.04
N VAL A 362 -4.54 29.38 -13.91
CA VAL A 362 -3.76 29.67 -12.69
C VAL A 362 -3.42 31.16 -12.63
N GLU A 363 -3.05 31.77 -13.77
CA GLU A 363 -2.78 33.20 -13.87
C GLU A 363 -4.06 34.03 -13.59
N GLU A 364 -5.22 33.61 -14.11
CA GLU A 364 -6.53 34.24 -13.85
C GLU A 364 -6.96 34.11 -12.37
N ALA A 365 -6.70 32.96 -11.73
CA ALA A 365 -7.02 32.76 -10.31
C ALA A 365 -6.12 33.58 -9.38
N ILE A 366 -4.85 33.78 -9.74
CA ILE A 366 -3.92 34.66 -8.99
C ILE A 366 -4.34 36.13 -9.15
N GLU A 367 -4.73 36.56 -10.35
CA GLU A 367 -5.20 37.93 -10.59
C GLU A 367 -6.53 38.21 -9.84
N GLU A 368 -7.46 37.25 -9.82
CA GLU A 368 -8.73 37.35 -9.06
C GLU A 368 -8.50 37.34 -7.53
N ALA A 369 -7.52 36.57 -7.04
CA ALA A 369 -7.14 36.57 -5.63
C ALA A 369 -6.47 37.89 -5.21
N MET A 370 -5.60 38.45 -6.05
CA MET A 370 -4.95 39.74 -5.79
C MET A 370 -5.96 40.91 -5.78
N GLU A 371 -6.95 40.91 -6.68
CA GLU A 371 -8.00 41.93 -6.71
C GLU A 371 -8.93 41.82 -5.47
N ALA A 372 -9.22 40.60 -5.00
CA ALA A 372 -10.01 40.38 -3.79
C ALA A 372 -9.28 40.83 -2.50
N VAL A 373 -7.96 40.66 -2.44
CA VAL A 373 -7.12 41.16 -1.33
C VAL A 373 -7.06 42.69 -1.36
N GLU A 374 -6.91 43.31 -2.53
CA GLU A 374 -6.90 44.77 -2.67
C GLU A 374 -8.26 45.38 -2.25
N GLU A 375 -9.39 44.78 -2.66
CA GLU A 375 -10.74 45.22 -2.27
C GLU A 375 -11.02 45.02 -0.76
N ALA A 376 -10.50 43.96 -0.15
CA ALA A 376 -10.62 43.72 1.29
C ALA A 376 -9.80 44.73 2.12
N VAL A 377 -8.58 45.07 1.66
CA VAL A 377 -7.72 46.08 2.28
C VAL A 377 -8.32 47.49 2.14
N GLU A 378 -8.91 47.81 0.99
CA GLU A 378 -9.58 49.10 0.77
C GLU A 378 -10.91 49.21 1.55
N GLY A 379 -11.62 48.08 1.73
CA GLY A 379 -12.84 47.98 2.54
C GLY A 379 -12.59 48.11 4.05
N ALA A 380 -11.51 47.50 4.57
CA ALA A 380 -11.10 47.59 5.97
C ALA A 380 -10.71 49.02 6.39
N ALA A 381 -10.27 49.87 5.43
CA ALA A 381 -9.95 51.27 5.68
C ALA A 381 -11.20 52.17 5.84
N VAL A 382 -12.42 51.68 5.55
CA VAL A 382 -13.64 52.50 5.52
C VAL A 382 -14.60 52.20 6.69
N GLU A 383 -14.50 51.05 7.36
CA GLU A 383 -15.33 50.73 8.55
C GLU A 383 -14.51 50.25 9.76
N ALA A 384 -13.79 51.16 10.42
CA ALA A 384 -13.36 50.95 11.80
C ALA A 384 -13.21 52.28 12.57
N GLU A 385 -14.31 52.76 13.16
CA GLU A 385 -14.28 53.64 14.34
C GLU A 385 -14.32 52.79 15.63
N ASP A 386 -13.37 51.86 15.83
CA ASP A 386 -12.98 51.45 17.20
C ASP A 386 -11.68 50.61 17.18
N SER A 387 -10.73 51.01 18.03
CA SER A 387 -9.44 50.37 18.37
C SER A 387 -8.60 49.70 17.27
N ALA A 388 -7.42 50.25 17.00
CA ALA A 388 -6.40 49.72 16.08
C ALA A 388 -6.00 48.25 16.30
N GLU A 389 -6.16 47.73 17.53
CA GLU A 389 -5.85 46.34 17.88
C GLU A 389 -6.84 45.34 17.24
N ALA A 390 -8.12 45.71 17.11
CA ALA A 390 -9.13 44.88 16.45
C ALA A 390 -8.97 44.86 14.93
N VAL A 391 -8.56 46.00 14.33
CA VAL A 391 -8.26 46.09 12.89
C VAL A 391 -7.04 45.26 12.52
N VAL A 392 -6.04 45.18 13.40
CA VAL A 392 -4.85 44.34 13.22
C VAL A 392 -5.18 42.86 13.37
N GLU A 393 -6.06 42.48 14.31
CA GLU A 393 -6.48 41.09 14.50
C GLU A 393 -7.35 40.60 13.33
N GLU A 394 -8.22 41.46 12.78
CA GLU A 394 -9.06 41.15 11.63
C GLU A 394 -8.25 41.12 10.32
N ALA A 395 -7.29 42.04 10.12
CA ALA A 395 -6.40 42.02 8.96
C ALA A 395 -5.43 40.82 8.98
N ALA A 396 -4.94 40.41 10.15
CA ALA A 396 -4.12 39.21 10.31
C ALA A 396 -4.92 37.93 10.04
N ALA A 397 -6.19 37.87 10.48
CA ALA A 397 -7.06 36.73 10.20
C ALA A 397 -7.38 36.60 8.70
N VAL A 398 -7.57 37.72 7.99
CA VAL A 398 -7.79 37.72 6.54
C VAL A 398 -6.53 37.34 5.77
N ALA A 399 -5.34 37.73 6.26
CA ALA A 399 -4.07 37.33 5.68
C ALA A 399 -3.77 35.83 5.90
N ASP A 400 -4.11 35.28 7.07
CA ASP A 400 -4.01 33.84 7.34
C ASP A 400 -5.00 33.03 6.48
N ASP A 401 -6.26 33.48 6.34
CA ASP A 401 -7.24 32.83 5.46
C ASP A 401 -6.80 32.90 3.98
N ALA A 402 -6.20 34.02 3.54
CA ALA A 402 -5.67 34.16 2.18
C ALA A 402 -4.44 33.26 1.95
N ALA A 403 -3.55 33.15 2.93
CA ALA A 403 -2.42 32.24 2.90
C ALA A 403 -2.87 30.77 2.86
N GLU A 404 -3.93 30.41 3.60
CA GLU A 404 -4.51 29.06 3.58
C GLU A 404 -5.15 28.75 2.22
N VAL A 405 -5.80 29.73 1.56
CA VAL A 405 -6.35 29.56 0.20
C VAL A 405 -5.25 29.40 -0.85
N VAL A 406 -4.14 30.12 -0.71
CA VAL A 406 -2.96 29.98 -1.60
C VAL A 406 -2.24 28.66 -1.36
N GLU A 407 -2.13 28.21 -0.10
CA GLU A 407 -1.56 26.91 0.27
C GLU A 407 -2.46 25.74 -0.19
N GLU A 408 -3.79 25.87 -0.09
CA GLU A 408 -4.76 24.89 -0.59
C GLU A 408 -4.76 24.82 -2.13
N ALA A 409 -4.61 25.96 -2.82
CA ALA A 409 -4.43 26.01 -4.28
C ALA A 409 -3.09 25.39 -4.72
N ALA A 410 -2.02 25.57 -3.95
CA ALA A 410 -0.72 24.93 -4.18
C ALA A 410 -0.72 23.42 -3.89
N ASP A 411 -1.51 22.96 -2.90
CA ASP A 411 -1.66 21.54 -2.56
C ASP A 411 -2.57 20.78 -3.54
N GLU A 412 -3.57 21.45 -4.15
CA GLU A 412 -4.35 20.88 -5.25
C GLU A 412 -3.59 20.84 -6.60
N ALA A 413 -2.57 21.70 -6.77
CA ALA A 413 -1.68 21.72 -7.93
C ALA A 413 -0.39 20.92 -7.67
N ALA A 414 -0.43 19.60 -7.88
CA ALA A 414 0.76 18.77 -7.75
C ALA A 414 1.88 19.19 -8.72
N ALA A 415 2.96 19.75 -8.15
CA ALA A 415 4.22 20.22 -8.75
C ALA A 415 4.21 21.68 -9.24
N VAL A 416 4.32 22.61 -8.29
CA VAL A 416 4.77 23.98 -8.54
C VAL A 416 6.25 23.93 -8.98
N PRO A 417 6.61 24.44 -10.18
CA PRO A 417 8.01 24.53 -10.58
C PRO A 417 8.75 25.55 -9.69
N GLU A 418 10.06 25.32 -9.49
CA GLU A 418 10.89 25.98 -8.47
C GLU A 418 10.87 27.52 -8.58
N ASP A 419 10.62 28.06 -9.79
CA ASP A 419 10.49 29.48 -10.09
C ASP A 419 9.15 30.11 -9.64
N VAL A 420 8.08 29.33 -9.55
CA VAL A 420 6.77 29.78 -9.04
C VAL A 420 6.73 29.68 -7.51
N ALA A 421 7.42 28.72 -6.91
CA ALA A 421 7.60 28.66 -5.46
C ALA A 421 8.42 29.86 -4.95
N GLU A 422 9.47 30.24 -5.68
CA GLU A 422 10.29 31.43 -5.39
C GLU A 422 9.48 32.73 -5.52
N ALA A 423 8.57 32.83 -6.50
CA ALA A 423 7.67 33.97 -6.65
C ALA A 423 6.61 34.07 -5.55
N VAL A 424 6.08 32.94 -5.08
CA VAL A 424 5.13 32.91 -3.94
C VAL A 424 5.84 33.28 -2.64
N GLU A 425 7.08 32.81 -2.44
CA GLU A 425 7.90 33.19 -1.29
C GLU A 425 8.24 34.71 -1.31
N GLU A 426 8.53 35.27 -2.49
CA GLU A 426 8.76 36.72 -2.67
C GLU A 426 7.50 37.57 -2.36
N VAL A 427 6.31 37.11 -2.76
CA VAL A 427 5.03 37.80 -2.46
C VAL A 427 4.66 37.70 -0.97
N VAL A 428 4.92 36.56 -0.33
CA VAL A 428 4.71 36.38 1.12
C VAL A 428 5.68 37.24 1.92
N ASP A 429 6.94 37.35 1.49
CA ASP A 429 7.93 38.23 2.11
C ASP A 429 7.59 39.73 1.91
N GLU A 430 7.10 40.13 0.73
CA GLU A 430 6.70 41.52 0.46
C GLU A 430 5.43 41.92 1.24
N ALA A 431 4.50 40.98 1.43
CA ALA A 431 3.33 41.15 2.31
C ALA A 431 3.74 41.23 3.80
N ALA A 432 4.70 40.41 4.24
CA ALA A 432 5.24 40.48 5.60
C ALA A 432 5.99 41.80 5.87
N GLU A 433 6.73 42.32 4.88
CA GLU A 433 7.43 43.61 4.97
C GLU A 433 6.46 44.79 5.02
N ALA A 434 5.34 44.74 4.27
CA ALA A 434 4.28 45.75 4.34
C ALA A 434 3.56 45.77 5.72
N VAL A 435 3.44 44.60 6.37
CA VAL A 435 2.90 44.48 7.73
C VAL A 435 3.89 45.01 8.78
N ASP A 436 5.19 44.79 8.61
CA ASP A 436 6.24 45.27 9.52
C ASP A 436 6.44 46.80 9.41
N GLU A 437 6.31 47.39 8.22
CA GLU A 437 6.30 48.86 8.04
C GLU A 437 5.07 49.54 8.67
N ALA A 438 3.96 48.82 8.86
CA ALA A 438 2.73 49.35 9.46
C ALA A 438 2.78 49.41 11.01
N VAL A 439 3.80 48.82 11.65
CA VAL A 439 3.93 48.73 13.11
C VAL A 439 5.20 49.45 13.62
N PRO A 440 5.11 50.59 14.34
CA PRO A 440 6.30 51.22 14.90
C PRO A 440 6.73 50.54 16.21
N ASP A 441 8.00 50.15 16.22
CA ASP A 441 8.82 49.53 17.29
C ASP A 441 8.61 50.11 18.71
N GLN A 442 8.29 49.25 19.70
CA GLN A 442 8.48 49.55 21.13
C GLN A 442 9.15 48.38 21.88
N ALA A 443 10.28 48.72 22.49
CA ALA A 443 11.24 47.80 23.10
C ALA A 443 11.00 47.48 24.60
N MET A 444 11.61 46.37 25.03
CA MET A 444 12.20 46.02 26.36
C MET A 444 11.34 45.29 27.42
N ALA A 445 11.67 44.02 27.71
CA ALA A 445 12.34 43.56 28.96
C ALA A 445 12.38 42.01 29.12
N ALA A 446 13.47 41.47 29.66
CA ALA A 446 13.69 40.08 30.10
C ALA A 446 14.26 40.07 31.55
N PRO A 447 14.62 38.95 32.22
CA PRO A 447 13.95 37.64 32.45
C PRO A 447 14.06 37.16 33.95
N ALA A 448 13.54 35.97 34.32
CA ALA A 448 13.97 35.15 35.51
C ALA A 448 13.33 33.73 35.47
N GLU A 449 14.09 32.62 35.30
CA GLU A 449 14.74 31.70 36.27
C GLU A 449 13.89 30.49 36.77
N GLU A 450 14.42 29.26 36.57
CA GLU A 450 13.99 27.97 37.17
C GLU A 450 14.41 27.86 38.67
N PRO A 451 14.01 26.78 39.40
CA PRO A 451 14.91 25.61 39.48
C PRO A 451 14.26 24.21 39.65
N ALA A 452 15.09 23.20 39.41
CA ALA A 452 14.91 21.74 39.50
C ALA A 452 14.82 21.13 40.92
N VAL A 453 14.56 19.80 41.04
CA VAL A 453 15.41 18.77 41.72
C VAL A 453 14.66 17.43 42.08
N ALA A 454 15.36 16.29 41.79
CA ALA A 454 15.43 14.94 42.43
C ALA A 454 14.17 14.05 42.61
N THR A 455 14.08 12.84 42.01
CA THR A 455 14.68 11.50 42.32
C THR A 455 14.30 10.87 43.67
N GLU A 456 13.71 9.67 43.67
CA GLU A 456 14.25 8.44 44.30
C GLU A 456 13.31 7.22 44.14
N ASP A 457 13.88 6.05 44.46
CA ASP A 457 13.67 4.69 43.98
C ASP A 457 12.83 3.78 44.92
N ALA A 458 12.56 2.56 44.43
CA ALA A 458 12.47 1.27 45.17
C ALA A 458 11.14 0.76 45.81
N ALA A 459 10.62 -0.29 45.15
CA ALA A 459 10.50 -1.69 45.62
C ALA A 459 9.60 -2.13 46.81
N ALA A 460 8.59 -2.94 46.43
CA ALA A 460 8.27 -4.32 46.88
C ALA A 460 7.97 -4.70 48.35
N ALA A 461 6.80 -5.37 48.51
CA ALA A 461 6.55 -6.65 49.20
C ALA A 461 5.63 -6.70 50.46
N GLU A 462 4.64 -7.61 50.35
CA GLU A 462 4.07 -8.55 51.34
C GLU A 462 3.10 -8.14 52.50
N SER A 463 1.83 -8.50 52.27
CA SER A 463 0.96 -9.44 53.04
C SER A 463 0.34 -9.13 54.43
N ALA A 464 -1.01 -9.29 54.43
CA ALA A 464 -1.91 -9.87 55.47
C ALA A 464 -2.53 -8.92 56.54
N PRO A 465 -3.60 -9.32 57.26
CA PRO A 465 -5.01 -9.04 56.89
C PRO A 465 -5.84 -8.41 58.04
N VAL A 466 -6.89 -7.61 57.77
CA VAL A 466 -7.89 -7.24 58.80
C VAL A 466 -9.30 -7.05 58.22
N GLU A 467 -10.23 -7.81 58.83
CA GLU A 467 -11.68 -7.67 59.07
C GLU A 467 -12.60 -6.68 58.33
N ALA A 468 -13.83 -7.16 58.21
CA ALA A 468 -14.98 -6.60 57.51
C ALA A 468 -15.78 -5.57 58.33
N ALA A 469 -16.33 -4.57 57.66
CA ALA A 469 -17.57 -3.89 58.05
C ALA A 469 -18.27 -3.34 56.80
N ALA A 470 -19.58 -3.58 56.72
CA ALA A 470 -20.45 -3.16 55.62
C ALA A 470 -21.10 -1.79 55.90
N ALA A 471 -21.17 -0.93 54.88
CA ALA A 471 -22.12 0.18 54.77
C ALA A 471 -22.35 0.54 53.27
N GLU A 472 -23.58 0.95 52.97
CA GLU A 472 -24.22 1.19 51.66
C GLU A 472 -23.73 2.45 50.90
N PRO A 473 -24.16 2.71 49.63
CA PRO A 473 -23.35 3.37 48.60
C PRO A 473 -23.49 4.89 48.60
N GLU A 474 -22.38 5.59 48.35
CA GLU A 474 -22.34 7.03 48.11
C GLU A 474 -21.71 7.32 46.73
N ALA A 475 -22.20 8.39 46.10
CA ALA A 475 -22.05 8.73 44.69
C ALA A 475 -20.61 9.08 44.25
N ALA A 476 -20.34 8.85 42.97
CA ALA A 476 -19.05 9.07 42.29
C ALA A 476 -18.59 10.54 42.24
N PRO A 477 -17.25 10.77 42.27
CA PRO A 477 -16.63 11.91 41.61
C PRO A 477 -15.95 11.51 40.27
N ALA A 478 -15.90 12.46 39.34
CA ALA A 478 -15.43 12.35 37.97
C ALA A 478 -13.95 11.91 37.82
N PRO A 479 -13.55 11.25 36.71
CA PRO A 479 -12.15 10.92 36.47
C PRO A 479 -11.37 12.14 35.99
N ALA A 480 -10.20 12.35 36.59
CA ALA A 480 -9.18 13.27 36.12
C ALA A 480 -8.60 12.78 34.78
N GLU A 481 -8.42 13.71 33.85
CA GLU A 481 -7.80 13.49 32.54
C GLU A 481 -6.32 13.10 32.71
N SER A 482 -5.96 11.90 32.24
CA SER A 482 -4.56 11.55 31.97
C SER A 482 -4.36 11.48 30.46
N GLN A 483 -3.40 12.28 29.99
CA GLN A 483 -3.05 12.47 28.58
C GLN A 483 -2.65 11.15 27.92
N ALA A 484 -3.35 10.79 26.86
CA ALA A 484 -2.97 9.70 25.96
C ALA A 484 -1.81 10.15 25.04
N PRO A 485 -0.87 9.27 24.66
CA PRO A 485 0.18 9.61 23.70
C PRO A 485 -0.44 9.88 22.32
N GLN A 486 -0.12 11.05 21.77
CA GLN A 486 -0.52 11.54 20.45
C GLN A 486 -0.15 10.52 19.34
N LEU A 487 -1.16 9.98 18.66
CA LEU A 487 -1.01 9.16 17.46
C LEU A 487 -0.77 10.11 16.26
N ARG A 488 0.35 9.96 15.55
CA ARG A 488 0.53 10.58 14.23
C ARG A 488 -0.29 9.80 13.20
N TYR A 489 -1.47 10.31 12.86
CA TYR A 489 -2.24 9.88 11.71
C TYR A 489 -1.54 10.31 10.40
N PRO A 490 -1.65 9.53 9.31
CA PRO A 490 -1.50 10.09 7.96
C PRO A 490 -2.71 11.00 7.63
N PRO A 491 -2.53 12.03 6.78
CA PRO A 491 -3.57 13.04 6.57
C PRO A 491 -4.84 12.48 5.88
N PRO A 492 -6.03 13.07 6.15
CA PRO A 492 -7.32 12.61 5.62
C PRO A 492 -7.45 12.56 4.09
N GLY A 493 -6.58 13.27 3.35
CA GLY A 493 -6.58 13.34 1.88
C GLY A 493 -6.24 12.03 1.17
N MET A 494 -5.66 11.03 1.84
CA MET A 494 -5.39 9.72 1.21
C MET A 494 -6.57 8.74 1.23
N MET A 495 -7.69 9.09 1.86
CA MET A 495 -8.83 8.19 2.09
C MET A 495 -10.17 8.71 1.53
N GLN A 496 -10.17 9.86 0.86
CA GLN A 496 -11.34 10.40 0.18
C GLN A 496 -10.93 10.86 -1.22
N TYR A 497 -11.47 10.21 -2.25
CA TYR A 497 -11.41 10.75 -3.60
C TYR A 497 -12.77 11.37 -3.96
N PRO A 498 -12.81 12.57 -4.58
CA PRO A 498 -14.03 13.16 -5.08
C PRO A 498 -14.64 12.29 -6.20
N PRO A 499 -15.95 12.41 -6.46
CA PRO A 499 -16.61 11.62 -7.50
C PRO A 499 -16.06 12.01 -8.89
N ALA A 500 -15.32 11.10 -9.52
CA ALA A 500 -14.92 11.28 -10.92
C ALA A 500 -16.17 11.47 -11.81
N PRO A 501 -16.18 12.42 -12.76
CA PRO A 501 -17.27 12.56 -13.71
C PRO A 501 -17.41 11.27 -14.53
N LEU A 502 -18.65 10.79 -14.67
CA LEU A 502 -18.99 9.58 -15.42
C LEU A 502 -18.64 9.75 -16.91
N GLN A 503 -17.41 9.41 -17.29
CA GLN A 503 -17.05 9.22 -18.69
C GLN A 503 -17.28 7.75 -19.06
N TYR A 504 -18.32 7.52 -19.86
CA TYR A 504 -18.57 6.21 -20.46
C TYR A 504 -17.45 5.88 -21.47
N PRO A 505 -16.79 4.71 -21.37
CA PRO A 505 -15.86 4.29 -22.40
C PRO A 505 -16.60 4.04 -23.72
N PRO A 506 -16.01 4.38 -24.88
CA PRO A 506 -16.60 4.06 -26.18
C PRO A 506 -16.71 2.53 -26.36
N ALA A 507 -17.77 2.09 -27.03
CA ALA A 507 -18.05 0.69 -27.25
C ALA A 507 -16.86 -0.05 -27.91
N PRO A 508 -16.54 -1.29 -27.49
CA PRO A 508 -15.45 -2.03 -28.10
C PRO A 508 -15.73 -2.29 -29.58
N GLY A 509 -14.81 -1.84 -30.43
CA GLY A 509 -14.86 -2.05 -31.87
C GLY A 509 -14.84 -3.53 -32.22
N THR A 510 -15.60 -3.91 -33.24
CA THR A 510 -15.69 -5.29 -33.74
C THR A 510 -14.34 -5.78 -34.25
N ARG A 511 -13.85 -6.91 -33.71
CA ARG A 511 -12.93 -7.82 -34.40
C ARG A 511 -13.45 -9.24 -34.30
#